data_AF-A0A6I1W0G0-F1
#
_entry.id   AF-A0A6I1W0G0-F1
#
_cell.length_a   1.000
_cell.length_b   1.000
_cell.length_c   1.000
_cell.angle_alpha   90.00
_cell.angle_beta   90.00
_cell.angle_gamma   90.00
#
_symmetry.space_group_name_H-M   'P 1'
#
loop_
_entity.id
_entity.type
_entity.pdbx_description
1 polymer ?
#
loop_
_entity_poly.entity_id
_entity_poly.type
_entity_poly.pdbx_seq_one_letter_code
_entity_poly.pdbx_strand_id
1 'polypeptide(L)'
;YVPAADTISTDKLVQLAGLDAPVDAAFDSIVTQSERMLALKAQAQILAAKQVPVLIYGETGTGKELFARAIHNAGPRSAAPFVAVNCGAIVPEL
;
A
#
# COMPACT_ATOMS: atom_id res chain seq x y z
N TYR A 1 3.18 19.33 -12.34
CA TYR A 1 1.75 19.66 -12.36
C TYR A 1 0.99 18.46 -11.85
N VAL A 2 0.44 18.51 -10.63
CA VAL A 2 -0.34 17.41 -10.02
C VAL A 2 -1.80 17.87 -9.93
N PRO A 3 -2.61 17.71 -11.00
CA PRO A 3 -3.98 18.18 -11.00
C PRO A 3 -4.89 17.09 -10.43
N ALA A 4 -4.96 16.98 -9.10
CA ALA A 4 -5.97 16.15 -8.42
C ALA A 4 -6.00 16.35 -6.89
N ALA A 5 -4.96 16.94 -6.29
CA ALA A 5 -4.85 17.02 -4.83
C ALA A 5 -5.88 17.95 -4.16
N ASP A 6 -6.52 18.85 -4.91
CA ASP A 6 -7.40 19.90 -4.36
C ASP A 6 -8.82 19.41 -4.01
N THR A 7 -9.18 18.16 -4.32
CA THR A 7 -10.55 17.62 -4.07
C THR A 7 -10.65 16.68 -2.88
N ILE A 8 -9.54 16.35 -2.21
CA ILE A 8 -9.58 15.49 -1.03
C ILE A 8 -9.61 16.37 0.22
N SER A 9 -10.81 16.53 0.80
CA SER A 9 -10.99 17.21 2.09
C SER A 9 -10.04 16.62 3.14
N THR A 10 -9.38 17.48 3.90
CA THR A 10 -8.48 17.14 5.01
C THR A 10 -9.14 16.19 6.01
N ASP A 11 -10.45 16.31 6.23
CA ASP A 11 -11.22 15.41 7.11
C ASP A 11 -11.26 13.98 6.57
N LYS A 12 -11.32 13.82 5.26
CA LYS A 12 -11.30 12.51 4.59
C LYS A 12 -9.92 11.89 4.64
N LEU A 13 -8.86 12.70 4.58
CA LEU A 13 -7.47 12.25 4.80
C LEU A 13 -7.27 11.80 6.26
N VAL A 14 -7.81 12.55 7.23
CA VAL A 14 -7.77 12.17 8.66
C VAL A 14 -8.58 10.91 8.93
N GLN A 15 -9.74 10.74 8.28
CA GLN A 15 -10.56 9.53 8.40
C GLN A 15 -9.89 8.30 7.76
N LEU A 16 -9.17 8.48 6.64
CA LEU A 16 -8.32 7.43 6.07
C LEU A 16 -7.09 7.14 6.94
N ALA A 17 -6.66 8.08 7.78
CA ALA A 17 -5.59 7.91 8.75
C ALA A 17 -6.07 7.30 10.09
N GLY A 18 -7.37 7.03 10.26
CA GLY A 18 -7.90 6.26 11.38
C GLY A 18 -7.50 4.79 11.26
N LEU A 19 -6.40 4.43 11.92
CA LEU A 19 -5.62 3.20 11.79
C LEU A 19 -6.24 1.93 12.41
N ASP A 20 -7.54 1.88 12.68
CA ASP A 20 -8.14 0.80 13.48
C ASP A 20 -8.75 -0.33 12.63
N ALA A 21 -8.03 -0.79 11.59
CA ALA A 21 -8.41 -1.97 10.82
C ALA A 21 -7.71 -3.24 11.37
N PRO A 22 -8.45 -4.32 11.67
CA PRO A 22 -7.87 -5.56 12.15
C PRO A 22 -7.04 -6.23 11.06
N VAL A 23 -5.72 -6.33 11.24
CA VAL A 23 -4.74 -6.84 10.27
C VAL A 23 -5.18 -8.18 9.65
N ASP A 24 -5.40 -8.19 8.33
CA ASP A 24 -5.75 -9.39 7.55
C ASP A 24 -4.55 -10.36 7.46
N ALA A 25 -4.82 -11.66 7.28
CA ALA A 25 -3.80 -12.72 7.14
C ALA A 25 -2.78 -12.42 6.03
N ALA A 26 -3.18 -11.65 5.01
CA ALA A 26 -2.28 -11.16 3.96
C ALA A 26 -1.09 -10.34 4.53
N PHE A 27 -1.32 -9.57 5.59
CA PHE A 27 -0.32 -8.72 6.23
C PHE A 27 0.46 -9.44 7.32
N ASP A 28 0.06 -10.62 7.78
CA ASP A 28 0.76 -11.39 8.82
C ASP A 28 2.18 -11.79 8.40
N SER A 29 2.42 -11.92 7.09
CA SER A 29 3.75 -12.14 6.52
C SER A 29 4.75 -11.01 6.80
N ILE A 30 4.27 -9.80 7.14
CA ILE A 30 5.10 -8.66 7.52
C ILE A 30 5.31 -8.70 9.04
N VAL A 31 6.36 -9.40 9.46
CA VAL A 31 6.75 -9.55 10.86
C VAL A 31 7.39 -8.26 11.37
N THR A 32 6.85 -7.70 12.45
CA THR A 32 7.37 -6.47 13.05
C THR A 32 6.98 -6.35 14.52
N GLN A 33 7.81 -5.65 15.30
CA GLN A 33 7.49 -5.18 16.66
C GLN A 33 7.48 -3.64 16.73
N SER A 34 7.69 -2.96 15.60
CA SER A 34 7.72 -1.50 15.54
C SER A 34 6.30 -0.94 15.48
N GLU A 35 5.95 -0.06 16.41
CA GLU A 35 4.64 0.63 16.43
C GLU A 35 4.36 1.37 15.12
N ARG A 36 5.39 2.00 14.53
CA ARG A 36 5.27 2.68 13.24
C ARG A 36 4.91 1.70 12.12
N MET A 37 5.50 0.51 12.12
CA MET A 37 5.20 -0.50 11.10
C MET A 37 3.81 -1.12 11.32
N LEU A 38 3.39 -1.28 12.58
CA LEU A 38 2.02 -1.72 12.90
C LEU A 38 0.99 -0.71 12.37
N ALA A 39 1.23 0.60 12.57
CA ALA A 39 0.43 1.65 11.96
C ALA A 39 0.43 1.54 10.42
N LEU A 40 1.59 1.41 9.78
CA LEU A 40 1.64 1.25 8.31
C LEU A 40 0.85 0.03 7.82
N LYS A 41 0.86 -1.10 8.54
CA LYS A 41 0.05 -2.29 8.21
C LYS A 41 -1.44 -1.98 8.21
N ALA A 42 -1.94 -1.32 9.26
CA ALA A 42 -3.36 -0.99 9.33
C ALA A 42 -3.79 0.05 8.27
N GLN A 43 -2.94 1.04 7.99
CA GLN A 43 -3.14 2.00 6.89
C GLN A 43 -3.24 1.30 5.54
N ALA A 44 -2.30 0.39 5.27
CA ALA A 44 -2.26 -0.37 4.03
C ALA A 44 -3.50 -1.26 3.87
N GLN A 45 -4.04 -1.81 4.96
CA GLN A 45 -5.26 -2.60 4.92
C GLN A 45 -6.50 -1.76 4.55
N ILE A 46 -6.62 -0.54 5.10
CA ILE A 46 -7.70 0.38 4.72
C ILE A 46 -7.62 0.70 3.23
N LEU A 47 -6.41 0.90 2.70
CA LEU A 47 -6.16 1.15 1.29
C LEU A 47 -6.44 -0.09 0.41
N ALA A 48 -6.19 -1.30 0.91
CA ALA A 48 -6.46 -2.55 0.18
C ALA A 48 -7.93 -2.69 -0.22
N ALA A 49 -8.85 -2.24 0.63
CA ALA A 49 -10.28 -2.23 0.32
C ALA A 49 -10.69 -1.18 -0.74
N LYS A 50 -9.80 -0.28 -1.15
CA LYS A 50 -10.08 0.81 -2.09
C LYS A 50 -9.53 0.50 -3.48
N GLN A 51 -10.26 0.95 -4.51
CA GLN A 51 -9.80 0.86 -5.91
C GLN A 51 -9.05 2.13 -6.32
N VAL A 52 -7.94 2.42 -5.64
CA VAL A 52 -7.09 3.60 -5.91
C VAL A 52 -5.63 3.20 -6.14
N PRO A 53 -4.83 4.01 -6.86
CA PRO A 53 -3.39 3.83 -6.92
C PRO A 53 -2.75 4.02 -5.54
N VAL A 54 -1.73 3.21 -5.22
CA VAL A 54 -0.98 3.28 -3.96
C VAL A 54 0.50 3.49 -4.26
N LEU A 55 1.12 4.49 -3.61
CA LEU A 55 2.56 4.71 -3.63
C LEU A 55 3.18 4.23 -2.32
N ILE A 56 4.08 3.25 -2.39
CA ILE A 56 4.83 2.76 -1.24
C ILE A 56 6.24 3.35 -1.29
N TYR A 57 6.56 4.21 -0.34
CA TYR A 57 7.84 4.90 -0.27
C TYR A 57 8.69 4.38 0.89
N GLY A 58 10.01 4.37 0.71
CA GLY A 58 10.97 3.92 1.72
C GLY A 58 12.30 3.51 1.11
N GLU A 59 13.32 3.38 1.95
CA GLU A 59 14.68 2.99 1.57
C GLU A 59 14.73 1.56 1.00
N THR A 60 15.83 1.24 0.31
CA THR A 60 16.08 -0.13 -0.17
C THR A 60 16.10 -1.12 1.00
N GLY A 61 15.47 -2.28 0.85
CA GLY A 61 15.42 -3.31 1.90
C GLY A 61 14.32 -3.14 2.96
N THR A 62 13.52 -2.07 2.93
CA THR A 62 12.43 -1.84 3.92
C THR A 62 11.17 -2.70 3.73
N GLY A 63 11.19 -3.68 2.82
CA GLY A 63 10.05 -4.59 2.61
C GLY A 63 8.87 -4.02 1.82
N LYS A 64 9.08 -2.98 0.99
CA LYS A 64 8.02 -2.35 0.17
C LYS A 64 7.24 -3.35 -0.70
N GLU A 65 7.91 -4.35 -1.25
CA GLU A 65 7.27 -5.38 -2.07
C GLU A 65 6.31 -6.27 -1.27
N LEU A 66 6.62 -6.53 0.01
CA LEU A 66 5.72 -7.26 0.90
C LEU A 66 4.43 -6.49 1.13
N PHE A 67 4.52 -5.17 1.31
CA PHE A 67 3.34 -4.30 1.40
C PHE A 67 2.54 -4.30 0.10
N ALA A 68 3.17 -4.17 -1.07
CA ALA A 68 2.47 -4.20 -2.36
C ALA A 68 1.67 -5.49 -2.53
N ARG A 69 2.27 -6.63 -2.16
CA ARG A 69 1.63 -7.94 -2.26
C ARG A 69 0.52 -8.13 -1.24
N ALA A 70 0.72 -7.67 0.00
CA ALA A 70 -0.30 -7.73 1.04
C ALA A 70 -1.54 -6.89 0.67
N ILE A 71 -1.32 -5.68 0.13
CA ILE A 71 -2.41 -4.81 -0.37
C ILE A 71 -3.20 -5.48 -1.50
N HIS A 72 -2.51 -6.13 -2.45
CA HIS A 72 -3.19 -6.88 -3.51
C HIS A 72 -4.01 -8.04 -2.97
N ASN A 73 -3.42 -8.85 -2.07
CA ASN A 73 -4.04 -10.05 -1.52
C ASN A 73 -5.23 -9.74 -0.59
N ALA A 74 -5.20 -8.61 0.13
CA ALA A 74 -6.30 -8.16 0.99
C ALA A 74 -7.37 -7.36 0.24
N GLY A 75 -7.13 -7.01 -1.03
CA GLY A 75 -8.01 -6.16 -1.82
C GLY A 75 -9.00 -6.93 -2.69
N PRO A 76 -9.95 -6.24 -3.35
CA PRO A 76 -10.96 -6.85 -4.22
C PRO A 76 -10.37 -7.50 -5.49
N ARG A 77 -9.08 -7.29 -5.76
CA ARG A 77 -8.36 -7.85 -6.92
C ARG A 77 -7.50 -9.06 -6.54
N SER A 78 -7.63 -9.60 -5.32
CA SER A 78 -6.81 -10.70 -4.81
C SER A 78 -6.84 -11.96 -5.69
N ALA A 79 -7.95 -12.22 -6.38
CA ALA A 79 -8.10 -13.33 -7.31
C ALA A 79 -7.40 -13.11 -8.68
N ALA A 80 -7.03 -11.87 -9.00
CA ALA A 80 -6.32 -11.55 -10.23
C ALA A 80 -4.80 -11.73 -10.08
N PRO A 81 -4.06 -11.95 -11.18
CA PRO A 81 -2.60 -12.05 -11.13
C PRO A 81 -1.95 -10.78 -10.56
N PHE A 82 -0.95 -10.97 -9.68
CA PHE A 82 -0.06 -9.89 -9.24
C PHE A 82 1.17 -9.85 -10.14
N VAL A 83 1.32 -8.78 -10.92
CA VAL A 83 2.46 -8.59 -11.84
C VAL A 83 3.42 -7.57 -11.24
N ALA A 84 4.58 -8.04 -10.79
CA ALA A 84 5.66 -7.17 -10.33
C ALA A 84 6.54 -6.76 -11.52
N VAL A 85 6.77 -5.45 -11.68
CA VAL A 85 7.63 -4.89 -12.73
C VAL A 85 8.74 -4.08 -12.07
N ASN A 86 9.98 -4.45 -12.32
CA ASN A 86 11.14 -3.67 -11.90
C ASN A 86 11.48 -2.64 -12.98
N CYS A 87 11.15 -1.37 -12.74
CA CYS A 87 11.41 -0.28 -13.70
C CYS A 87 12.90 -0.08 -14.00
N GLY A 88 13.81 -0.43 -13.08
CA GLY A 88 15.26 -0.33 -13.31
C GLY A 88 15.81 -1.38 -14.28
N ALA A 89 15.05 -2.45 -14.54
CA ALA A 89 15.39 -3.46 -15.54
C ALA A 89 14.81 -3.14 -16.93
N ILE A 90 14.03 -2.05 -17.05
CA ILE A 90 13.48 -1.60 -18.32
C ILE A 90 14.51 -0.67 -18.97
N VAL A 91 15.15 -1.15 -20.03
CA VAL A 91 15.99 -0.31 -20.89
C VAL A 91 15.11 0.69 -21.66
N PRO A 92 15.47 1.99 -21.69
CA PRO A 92 14.77 2.97 -22.51
C PRO A 92 15.15 2.75 -23.99
N GLU A 93 14.49 1.81 -24.65
CA GLU A 93 14.55 1.64 -26.10
C GLU A 93 13.13 1.53 -26.65
N LEU A 94 12.62 2.68 -27.12
CA LEU A 94 11.59 2.85 -28.15
C LEU A 94 12.06 3.96 -29.08
#